data_AF-A0A1W9INS3-F1
#
_entry.id   AF-A0A1W9INS3-F1
#
_cell.length_a   1.000
_cell.length_b   1.000
_cell.length_c   1.000
_cell.angle_alpha   90.00
_cell.angle_beta   90.00
_cell.angle_gamma   90.00
#
_symmetry.space_group_name_H-M   'P 1'
#
loop_
_entity.id
_entity.type
_entity.pdbx_description
1 polymer ?
#
loop_
_entity_poly.entity_id
_entity_poly.type
_entity_poly.pdbx_seq_one_letter_code
_entity_poly.pdbx_strand_id
1 'polypeptide(L)'
;MVFPLEIDNAQYAPLTWSDIPGWAEDDHLHALKAFRVSCNPITLQTKPPAEIKALGTSLRDPCLAAKKATVSDAAQARAFFEQHFLPVSISKLGDNAGFVTGYFEPVVNGSRTQTDEYSVPIYRRPSNLFVRGFKQSAGSLPNRGQVFRKIGRRKLVPYYDRAEIEDGILTGRGLEICYVKSHTDLLFIQIQGSARIKLDDGSTVRINYDAHNGYPYTPVGRVLIDRGIVPREQMSMQRIRAYMDESPDNAKELRRQNRSYIFFREVKLSDQDEAVGAQGVPLTAGRSIAVDKALHVYGTPFFIEGTLPIESEQSQTAFRRLMVAQDTGSAIVGPARADIYFGAGVEAGKVSGRLKHPARFVMLIPKSLDPVARGKTMLLPQDRPSAKIAKLFPQKEQAKEPPKDAVKPESGKSDKLTPAPQAAVTPKDQKDAKPGDKPADASVAKEAALPAVAPLLPEARPKAAPQIKKKRRVGSRHRGHRWWR
;
A
#
# COMPACT_ATOMS: atom_id res chain seq x y z
N MET A 1 4.76 -13.11 21.34
CA MET A 1 5.69 -12.41 20.43
C MET A 1 6.48 -13.49 19.74
N VAL A 2 6.30 -13.65 18.44
CA VAL A 2 7.12 -14.59 17.65
C VAL A 2 8.43 -13.85 17.39
N PHE A 3 9.51 -14.43 17.91
CA PHE A 3 10.86 -14.11 17.48
C PHE A 3 11.30 -15.34 16.69
N PRO A 4 11.85 -15.19 15.47
CA PRO A 4 12.31 -13.97 14.79
C PRO A 4 11.20 -13.02 14.30
N LEU A 5 11.58 -11.78 13.95
CA LEU A 5 10.70 -10.75 13.35
C LEU A 5 10.19 -11.21 11.98
N GLU A 6 9.11 -11.96 11.91
CA GLU A 6 8.62 -12.51 10.64
C GLU A 6 7.62 -11.57 9.94
N ILE A 7 7.92 -11.23 8.68
CA ILE A 7 7.01 -10.53 7.76
C ILE A 7 6.83 -11.41 6.52
N ASP A 8 5.60 -11.78 6.23
CA ASP A 8 5.27 -12.68 5.11
C ASP A 8 5.82 -12.15 3.77
N ASN A 9 6.45 -13.05 3.00
CA ASN A 9 7.05 -12.76 1.69
C ASN A 9 8.06 -11.59 1.69
N ALA A 10 8.67 -11.28 2.82
CA ALA A 10 9.70 -10.26 2.93
C ALA A 10 11.09 -10.86 3.09
N GLN A 11 12.08 -10.12 2.62
CA GLN A 11 13.48 -10.29 2.99
C GLN A 11 13.97 -8.97 3.59
N TYR A 12 14.76 -9.04 4.67
CA TYR A 12 15.31 -7.88 5.32
C TYR A 12 16.71 -8.17 5.85
N ALA A 13 17.58 -7.17 5.80
CA ALA A 13 18.95 -7.25 6.30
C ALA A 13 19.22 -6.06 7.23
N PRO A 14 19.86 -6.28 8.40
CA PRO A 14 20.31 -5.18 9.27
C PRO A 14 21.21 -4.21 8.51
N LEU A 15 21.09 -2.93 8.82
CA LEU A 15 21.96 -1.86 8.32
C LEU A 15 22.61 -1.12 9.48
N THR A 16 23.68 -0.40 9.19
CA THR A 16 24.17 0.71 10.00
C THR A 16 23.62 2.03 9.45
N TRP A 17 23.62 3.10 10.26
CA TRP A 17 23.16 4.42 9.80
C TRP A 17 24.03 4.99 8.66
N SER A 18 25.31 4.61 8.60
CA SER A 18 26.21 4.94 7.48
C SER A 18 25.86 4.22 6.17
N ASP A 19 25.11 3.12 6.20
CA ASP A 19 24.69 2.37 5.00
C ASP A 19 23.44 2.97 4.32
N ILE A 20 22.96 4.10 4.82
CA ILE A 20 21.73 4.77 4.36
C ILE A 20 22.13 6.10 3.69
N PRO A 21 22.34 6.12 2.37
CA PRO A 21 22.64 7.35 1.65
C PRO A 21 21.54 8.38 1.85
N GLY A 22 21.93 9.63 2.09
CA GLY A 22 20.98 10.71 2.35
C GLY A 22 20.39 10.73 3.75
N TRP A 23 20.75 9.80 4.64
CA TRP A 23 20.21 9.79 6.00
C TRP A 23 20.55 11.11 6.68
N ALA A 24 21.82 11.49 6.76
CA ALA A 24 22.26 12.67 7.49
C ALA A 24 21.66 13.99 6.97
N GLU A 25 21.32 14.04 5.68
CA GLU A 25 20.82 15.20 4.93
C GLU A 25 19.29 15.38 5.03
N ASP A 26 18.54 14.40 5.52
CA ASP A 26 17.09 14.53 5.64
C ASP A 26 16.67 15.54 6.74
N ASP A 27 15.53 16.19 6.53
CA ASP A 27 14.85 16.98 7.57
C ASP A 27 14.11 16.05 8.54
N HIS A 28 14.87 15.50 9.48
CA HIS A 28 14.36 14.62 10.53
C HIS A 28 13.40 15.33 11.48
N LEU A 29 13.47 16.66 11.61
CA LEU A 29 12.55 17.40 12.47
C LEU A 29 11.14 17.31 11.91
N HIS A 30 10.98 17.46 10.59
CA HIS A 30 9.69 17.25 9.93
C HIS A 30 9.23 15.79 10.03
N ALA A 31 10.13 14.81 9.86
CA ALA A 31 9.80 13.39 10.06
C ALA A 31 9.35 13.10 11.51
N LEU A 32 10.01 13.68 12.51
CA LEU A 32 9.65 13.52 13.92
C LEU A 32 8.29 14.16 14.24
N LYS A 33 7.98 15.32 13.65
CA LYS A 33 6.64 15.93 13.77
C LYS A 33 5.56 14.99 13.24
N ALA A 34 5.76 14.40 12.06
CA ALA A 34 4.84 13.39 11.50
C ALA A 34 4.74 12.15 12.41
N PHE A 35 5.87 11.64 12.92
CA PHE A 35 5.88 10.48 13.82
C PHE A 35 5.11 10.76 15.13
N ARG A 36 5.27 11.95 15.72
CA ARG A 36 4.55 12.36 16.94
C ARG A 36 3.04 12.36 16.76
N VAL A 37 2.55 12.72 15.57
CA VAL A 37 1.12 12.66 15.24
C VAL A 37 0.59 11.23 15.38
N SER A 38 1.33 10.23 14.88
CA SER A 38 1.00 8.80 15.03
C SER A 38 1.07 8.32 16.48
N CYS A 39 1.88 8.94 17.34
CA CYS A 39 2.05 8.50 18.72
C CYS A 39 0.83 8.71 19.62
N ASN A 40 -0.11 9.59 19.24
CA ASN A 40 -1.34 9.79 19.98
C ASN A 40 -2.21 8.53 20.06
N PRO A 41 -2.70 7.96 18.94
CA PRO A 41 -3.48 6.72 19.01
C PRO A 41 -2.67 5.52 19.53
N ILE A 42 -1.36 5.44 19.24
CA ILE A 42 -0.50 4.33 19.68
C ILE A 42 -0.39 4.27 21.22
N THR A 43 -0.22 5.42 21.88
CA THR A 43 -0.08 5.47 23.34
C THR A 43 -1.41 5.31 24.08
N LEU A 44 -2.52 5.70 23.44
CA LEU A 44 -3.88 5.51 23.97
C LEU A 44 -4.42 4.09 23.78
N GLN A 45 -3.76 3.26 22.96
CA GLN A 45 -4.18 1.88 22.76
C GLN A 45 -4.01 1.08 24.07
N THR A 46 -5.14 0.59 24.60
CA THR A 46 -5.20 -0.22 25.83
C THR A 46 -5.50 -1.70 25.56
N LYS A 47 -6.09 -2.01 24.41
CA LYS A 47 -6.42 -3.38 24.01
C LYS A 47 -5.31 -3.96 23.13
N PRO A 48 -4.97 -5.24 23.30
CA PRO A 48 -4.04 -5.92 22.40
C PRO A 48 -4.60 -5.86 20.96
N PRO A 49 -3.74 -5.69 19.94
CA PRO A 49 -4.16 -5.77 18.55
C PRO A 49 -4.90 -7.09 18.27
N ALA A 50 -5.96 -7.03 17.46
CA ALA A 50 -6.70 -8.24 17.06
C ALA A 50 -5.85 -9.18 16.18
N GLU A 51 -4.90 -8.61 15.43
CA GLU A 51 -3.95 -9.34 14.58
C GLU A 51 -2.54 -9.09 15.10
N ILE A 52 -1.77 -10.15 15.31
CA ILE A 52 -0.37 -10.07 15.72
C ILE A 52 0.46 -9.83 14.46
N LYS A 53 1.06 -8.66 14.35
CA LYS A 53 2.02 -8.29 13.29
C LYS A 53 3.44 -8.28 13.83
N ALA A 54 4.41 -8.28 12.93
CA ALA A 54 5.84 -8.30 13.25
C ALA A 54 6.24 -7.28 14.33
N LEU A 55 5.84 -6.02 14.17
CA LEU A 55 6.16 -4.96 15.14
C LEU A 55 5.22 -4.94 16.36
N GLY A 56 4.08 -5.64 16.32
CA GLY A 56 3.12 -5.70 17.43
C GLY A 56 2.81 -4.32 18.05
N THR A 57 3.07 -4.18 19.35
CA THR A 57 2.91 -2.93 20.11
C THR A 57 4.24 -2.22 20.40
N SER A 58 5.33 -2.63 19.76
CA SER A 58 6.71 -2.15 20.07
C SER A 58 6.91 -0.65 19.85
N LEU A 59 6.09 -0.02 19.00
CA LEU A 59 6.12 1.43 18.78
C LEU A 59 5.69 2.26 19.99
N ARG A 60 5.12 1.64 21.04
CA ARG A 60 4.66 2.36 22.24
C ARG A 60 5.81 3.07 22.95
N ASP A 61 6.94 2.40 23.14
CA ASP A 61 8.10 2.94 23.86
C ASP A 61 8.74 4.14 23.14
N PRO A 62 9.12 4.07 21.85
CA PRO A 62 9.62 5.23 21.13
C PRO A 62 8.57 6.35 21.06
N CYS A 63 7.27 6.03 21.04
CA CYS A 63 6.24 7.07 21.09
C CYS A 63 6.13 7.78 22.45
N LEU A 64 6.30 7.06 23.56
CA LEU A 64 6.37 7.67 24.89
C LEU A 64 7.62 8.56 25.01
N ALA A 65 8.75 8.12 24.46
CA ALA A 65 9.97 8.93 24.40
C ALA A 65 9.78 10.18 23.52
N ALA A 66 9.21 10.04 22.33
CA ALA A 66 8.96 11.15 21.41
C ALA A 66 8.08 12.25 22.02
N LYS A 67 7.10 11.87 22.84
CA LYS A 67 6.21 12.79 23.57
C LYS A 67 6.93 13.57 24.68
N LYS A 68 7.94 12.98 25.31
CA LYS A 68 8.71 13.61 26.39
C LYS A 68 9.91 14.41 25.87
N ALA A 69 10.44 14.07 24.72
CA ALA A 69 11.63 14.68 24.17
C ALA A 69 11.39 16.15 23.79
N THR A 70 12.25 17.06 24.23
CA THR A 70 12.31 18.42 23.72
C THR A 70 13.31 18.43 22.56
N VAL A 71 12.80 18.48 21.33
CA VAL A 71 13.59 18.42 20.10
C VAL A 71 13.26 19.65 19.27
N SER A 72 14.25 20.51 19.05
CA SER A 72 14.11 21.81 18.37
C SER A 72 14.72 21.84 16.97
N ASP A 73 15.63 20.93 16.65
CA ASP A 73 16.35 20.93 15.37
C ASP A 73 16.45 19.53 14.74
N ALA A 74 16.93 19.49 13.50
CA ALA A 74 17.06 18.27 12.71
C ALA A 74 18.12 17.31 13.27
N ALA A 75 19.20 17.80 13.90
CA ALA A 75 20.25 16.94 14.44
C ALA A 75 19.78 16.20 15.69
N GLN A 76 19.07 16.89 16.59
CA GLN A 76 18.41 16.27 17.74
C GLN A 76 17.32 15.28 17.31
N ALA A 77 16.56 15.61 16.26
CA ALA A 77 15.55 14.69 15.72
C ALA A 77 16.17 13.45 15.09
N ARG A 78 17.29 13.59 14.36
CA ARG A 78 18.07 12.47 13.85
C ARG A 78 18.56 11.58 14.99
N ALA A 79 19.20 12.18 16.00
CA ALA A 79 19.69 11.48 17.18
C ALA A 79 18.56 10.71 17.91
N PHE A 80 17.35 11.26 17.96
CA PHE A 80 16.18 10.56 18.51
C PHE A 80 15.90 9.25 17.75
N PHE A 81 15.85 9.27 16.41
CA PHE A 81 15.62 8.05 15.63
C PHE A 81 16.77 7.05 15.82
N GLU A 82 18.02 7.51 15.78
CA GLU A 82 19.21 6.67 15.99
C GLU A 82 19.26 6.05 17.40
N GLN A 83 18.76 6.77 18.40
CA GLN A 83 18.71 6.30 19.79
C GLN A 83 17.66 5.22 19.99
N HIS A 84 16.49 5.34 19.35
CA HIS A 84 15.32 4.50 19.65
C HIS A 84 15.05 3.39 18.63
N PHE A 85 15.65 3.44 17.45
CA PHE A 85 15.40 2.49 16.38
C PHE A 85 16.67 1.82 15.86
N LEU A 86 16.49 0.73 15.12
CA LEU A 86 17.51 0.10 14.28
C LEU A 86 17.03 0.11 12.84
N PRO A 87 17.90 0.41 11.86
CA PRO A 87 17.53 0.36 10.47
C PRO A 87 17.67 -1.06 9.92
N VAL A 88 16.65 -1.51 9.18
CA VAL A 88 16.70 -2.74 8.39
C VAL A 88 16.29 -2.43 6.97
N SER A 89 17.10 -2.84 5.99
CA SER A 89 16.64 -2.86 4.60
C SER A 89 15.48 -3.85 4.48
N ILE A 90 14.45 -3.53 3.70
CA ILE A 90 13.32 -4.44 3.46
C ILE A 90 12.96 -4.45 1.97
N SER A 91 12.71 -5.64 1.45
CA SER A 91 12.21 -5.87 0.10
C SER A 91 11.28 -7.09 0.10
N LYS A 92 10.55 -7.29 -1.00
CA LYS A 92 9.85 -8.56 -1.21
C LYS A 92 10.88 -9.65 -1.51
N LEU A 93 10.62 -10.87 -1.05
CA LEU A 93 11.51 -12.01 -1.33
C LEU A 93 11.75 -12.16 -2.84
N GLY A 94 13.03 -12.15 -3.24
CA GLY A 94 13.45 -12.23 -4.64
C GLY A 94 13.49 -10.90 -5.41
N ASP A 95 13.01 -9.80 -4.82
CA ASP A 95 13.08 -8.46 -5.42
C ASP A 95 14.27 -7.67 -4.85
N ASN A 96 14.96 -6.91 -5.70
CA ASN A 96 16.09 -6.07 -5.28
C ASN A 96 15.67 -4.68 -4.76
N ALA A 97 14.43 -4.27 -5.02
CA ALA A 97 13.90 -2.98 -4.64
C ALA A 97 12.41 -3.08 -4.29
N GLY A 98 11.95 -2.12 -3.50
CA GLY A 98 10.53 -1.85 -3.32
C GLY A 98 9.96 -0.99 -4.45
N PHE A 99 8.71 -0.57 -4.28
CA PHE A 99 7.99 0.19 -5.29
C PHE A 99 7.14 1.31 -4.68
N VAL A 100 7.26 2.51 -5.24
CA VAL A 100 6.52 3.70 -4.80
C VAL A 100 5.61 4.25 -5.89
N THR A 101 4.43 4.68 -5.46
CA THR A 101 3.51 5.52 -6.22
C THR A 101 3.24 6.79 -5.42
N GLY A 102 2.43 7.72 -5.95
CA GLY A 102 1.95 8.87 -5.20
C GLY A 102 0.44 8.97 -5.18
N TYR A 103 -0.08 9.59 -4.12
CA TYR A 103 -1.48 10.00 -3.98
C TYR A 103 -1.59 11.40 -3.36
N PHE A 104 -2.78 11.98 -3.44
CA PHE A 104 -3.03 13.36 -3.01
C PHE A 104 -4.50 13.56 -2.66
N GLU A 105 -4.84 14.68 -2.02
CA GLU A 105 -6.23 15.10 -1.80
C GLU A 105 -6.72 15.99 -2.95
N PRO A 106 -7.60 15.51 -3.86
CA PRO A 106 -8.11 16.30 -4.96
C PRO A 106 -9.00 17.44 -4.49
N VAL A 107 -8.91 18.56 -5.21
CA VAL A 107 -9.78 19.72 -5.04
C VAL A 107 -10.66 19.80 -6.29
N VAL A 108 -11.97 19.65 -6.11
CA VAL A 108 -12.97 19.64 -7.20
C VAL A 108 -14.10 20.61 -6.89
N ASN A 109 -14.85 21.02 -7.90
CA ASN A 109 -16.07 21.80 -7.69
C ASN A 109 -17.27 20.85 -7.53
N GLY A 110 -18.26 21.27 -6.76
CA GLY A 110 -19.49 20.52 -6.56
C GLY A 110 -20.62 21.38 -5.98
N SER A 111 -21.76 20.73 -5.75
CA SER A 111 -22.94 21.38 -5.16
C SER A 111 -23.54 20.53 -4.03
N ARG A 112 -24.15 21.18 -3.04
CA ARG A 112 -24.97 20.50 -2.02
C ARG A 112 -26.25 19.92 -2.60
N THR A 113 -26.76 20.52 -3.67
CA THR A 113 -27.99 20.13 -4.36
C THR A 113 -27.68 19.65 -5.76
N GLN A 114 -28.51 18.74 -6.28
CA GLN A 114 -28.37 18.26 -7.64
C GLN A 114 -28.71 19.39 -8.62
N THR A 115 -27.86 19.60 -9.62
CA THR A 115 -28.09 20.53 -10.73
C THR A 115 -27.78 19.85 -12.07
N ASP A 116 -28.06 20.53 -13.18
CA ASP A 116 -27.69 20.03 -14.51
C ASP A 116 -26.17 19.87 -14.67
N GLU A 117 -25.39 20.76 -14.03
CA GLU A 117 -23.93 20.69 -14.01
C GLU A 117 -23.41 19.67 -13.00
N TYR A 118 -23.97 19.64 -11.78
CA TYR A 118 -23.56 18.76 -10.69
C TYR A 118 -24.62 17.67 -10.48
N SER A 119 -24.55 16.64 -11.31
CA SER A 119 -25.57 15.59 -11.35
C SER A 119 -25.15 14.28 -10.67
N VAL A 120 -23.87 14.09 -10.36
CA VAL A 120 -23.33 12.82 -9.88
C VAL A 120 -23.17 12.82 -8.35
N PRO A 121 -23.93 11.99 -7.60
CA PRO A 121 -23.92 12.02 -6.14
C PRO A 121 -22.68 11.36 -5.52
N ILE A 122 -22.11 12.02 -4.51
CA ILE A 122 -21.18 11.41 -3.56
C ILE A 122 -22.00 10.83 -2.40
N TYR A 123 -21.94 9.52 -2.21
CA TYR A 123 -22.74 8.84 -1.20
C TYR A 123 -22.01 8.65 0.12
N ARG A 124 -22.76 8.83 1.21
CA ARG A 124 -22.35 8.37 2.54
C ARG A 124 -22.58 6.88 2.73
N ARG A 125 -21.95 6.29 3.74
CA ARG A 125 -22.14 4.86 4.06
C ARG A 125 -23.62 4.53 4.28
N PRO A 126 -24.20 3.62 3.49
CA PRO A 126 -25.59 3.22 3.66
C PRO A 126 -25.82 2.47 4.98
N SER A 127 -26.95 2.69 5.64
CA SER A 127 -27.32 2.02 6.90
C SER A 127 -27.54 0.50 6.76
N ASN A 128 -27.75 0.02 5.53
CA ASN A 128 -27.93 -1.40 5.23
C ASN A 128 -26.65 -2.08 4.70
N LEU A 129 -25.50 -1.42 4.79
CA LEU A 129 -24.18 -1.98 4.46
C LEU A 129 -23.60 -2.67 5.69
N PHE A 130 -23.35 -3.97 5.59
CA PHE A 130 -22.91 -4.82 6.72
C PHE A 130 -21.59 -5.53 6.43
N VAL A 131 -20.75 -5.62 7.46
CA VAL A 131 -19.54 -6.45 7.45
C VAL A 131 -19.59 -7.41 8.63
N ARG A 132 -19.30 -8.69 8.40
CA ARG A 132 -19.33 -9.70 9.47
C ARG A 132 -18.31 -9.35 10.56
N GLY A 133 -18.74 -9.40 11.82
CA GLY A 133 -17.91 -9.05 12.97
C GLY A 133 -17.83 -7.55 13.29
N PHE A 134 -18.43 -6.67 12.47
CA PHE A 134 -18.43 -5.23 12.70
C PHE A 134 -19.84 -4.70 12.95
N LYS A 135 -19.95 -3.77 13.89
CA LYS A 135 -21.20 -3.03 14.17
C LYS A 135 -21.35 -1.87 13.20
N GLN A 136 -22.59 -1.47 12.90
CA GLN A 136 -22.85 -0.31 12.04
C GLN A 136 -22.27 0.99 12.61
N SER A 137 -22.27 1.12 13.93
CA SER A 137 -21.73 2.26 14.67
C SER A 137 -20.20 2.24 14.79
N ALA A 138 -19.50 1.25 14.22
CA ALA A 138 -18.05 1.28 14.17
C ALA A 138 -17.58 2.55 13.43
N GLY A 139 -16.60 3.24 14.02
CA GLY A 139 -16.04 4.48 13.47
C GLY A 139 -15.30 4.28 12.14
N SER A 140 -14.92 3.04 11.82
CA SER A 140 -14.45 2.63 10.50
C SER A 140 -14.77 1.15 10.26
N LEU A 141 -14.93 0.79 8.99
CA LEU A 141 -15.04 -0.60 8.54
C LEU A 141 -13.68 -1.10 8.04
N PRO A 142 -13.46 -2.43 7.98
CA PRO A 142 -12.23 -2.95 7.36
C PRO A 142 -12.15 -2.50 5.90
N ASN A 143 -10.92 -2.28 5.41
CA ASN A 143 -10.65 -1.78 4.06
C ASN A 143 -10.57 -2.91 3.01
N ARG A 144 -10.85 -4.15 3.43
CA ARG A 144 -10.85 -5.37 2.61
C ARG A 144 -11.91 -6.33 3.15
N GLY A 145 -12.33 -7.28 2.31
CA GLY A 145 -13.26 -8.34 2.68
C GLY A 145 -14.66 -8.16 2.12
N GLN A 146 -15.53 -9.14 2.39
CA GLN A 146 -16.88 -9.16 1.85
C GLN A 146 -17.80 -8.19 2.61
N VAL A 147 -18.60 -7.47 1.84
CA VAL A 147 -19.59 -6.52 2.34
C VAL A 147 -20.96 -6.97 1.84
N PHE A 148 -21.94 -6.92 2.73
CA PHE A 148 -23.26 -7.48 2.51
C PHE A 148 -24.35 -6.42 2.67
N ARG A 149 -25.49 -6.66 2.04
CA ARG A 149 -26.76 -6.01 2.33
C ARG A 149 -27.78 -7.03 2.81
N LYS A 150 -28.70 -6.57 3.65
CA LYS A 150 -29.86 -7.38 4.07
C LYS A 150 -30.96 -7.31 3.02
N ILE A 151 -31.49 -8.48 2.65
CA ILE A 151 -32.75 -8.63 1.93
C ILE A 151 -33.72 -9.39 2.85
N GLY A 152 -34.88 -8.77 3.12
CA GLY A 152 -35.86 -9.29 4.07
C GLY A 152 -35.31 -9.35 5.50
N ARG A 153 -35.81 -10.29 6.32
CA ARG A 153 -35.45 -10.37 7.75
C ARG A 153 -34.10 -11.02 8.04
N ARG A 154 -33.55 -11.88 7.17
CA ARG A 154 -32.36 -12.69 7.51
C ARG A 154 -31.35 -12.93 6.38
N LYS A 155 -31.67 -12.66 5.11
CA LYS A 155 -30.75 -13.01 4.01
C LYS A 155 -29.70 -11.92 3.82
N LEU A 156 -28.43 -12.27 4.01
CA LEU A 156 -27.30 -11.44 3.61
C LEU A 156 -26.88 -11.83 2.20
N VAL A 157 -26.80 -10.83 1.31
CA VAL A 157 -26.27 -10.99 -0.04
C VAL A 157 -25.15 -9.96 -0.26
N PRO A 158 -24.25 -10.15 -1.24
CA PRO A 158 -23.26 -9.13 -1.59
C PRO A 158 -23.87 -7.75 -1.77
N TYR A 159 -23.13 -6.71 -1.40
CA TYR A 159 -23.55 -5.33 -1.66
C TYR A 159 -23.62 -5.05 -3.17
N TYR A 160 -24.23 -3.93 -3.53
CA TYR A 160 -24.31 -3.49 -4.92
C TYR A 160 -22.93 -3.17 -5.48
N ASP A 161 -22.68 -3.55 -6.73
CA ASP A 161 -21.46 -3.15 -7.42
C ASP A 161 -21.54 -1.74 -7.99
N ARG A 162 -20.43 -1.24 -8.55
CA ARG A 162 -20.36 0.09 -9.14
C ARG A 162 -21.44 0.34 -10.18
N ALA A 163 -21.71 -0.61 -11.07
CA ALA A 163 -22.64 -0.40 -12.17
C ALA A 163 -24.06 -0.22 -11.63
N GLU A 164 -24.49 -1.08 -10.70
CA GLU A 164 -25.79 -0.96 -10.05
C GLU A 164 -25.95 0.37 -9.28
N ILE A 165 -24.88 0.85 -8.62
CA ILE A 165 -24.89 2.13 -7.90
C ILE A 165 -24.97 3.31 -8.86
N GLU A 166 -24.17 3.30 -9.93
CA GLU A 166 -24.20 4.33 -10.98
C GLU A 166 -25.54 4.35 -11.75
N ASP A 167 -26.21 3.21 -11.87
CA ASP A 167 -27.56 3.10 -12.46
C ASP A 167 -28.67 3.56 -11.49
N GLY A 168 -28.32 4.05 -10.30
CA GLY A 168 -29.25 4.75 -9.40
C GLY A 168 -29.95 3.88 -8.36
N ILE A 169 -29.45 2.67 -8.06
CA ILE A 169 -30.05 1.79 -7.03
C ILE A 169 -30.09 2.42 -5.61
N LEU A 170 -29.30 3.49 -5.39
CA LEU A 170 -29.24 4.24 -4.13
C LEU A 170 -30.01 5.57 -4.15
N THR A 171 -30.55 5.97 -5.32
CA THR A 171 -31.27 7.23 -5.49
C THR A 171 -32.50 7.31 -4.59
N GLY A 172 -32.77 8.51 -4.05
CA GLY A 172 -33.95 8.77 -3.23
C GLY A 172 -33.88 8.18 -1.81
N ARG A 173 -32.73 7.61 -1.42
CA ARG A 173 -32.47 7.15 -0.05
C ARG A 173 -31.94 8.26 0.85
N GLY A 174 -31.78 9.46 0.30
CA GLY A 174 -31.24 10.63 0.96
C GLY A 174 -29.85 10.35 1.52
N LEU A 175 -28.97 9.69 0.76
CA LEU A 175 -27.60 9.27 1.13
C LEU A 175 -26.52 10.21 0.59
N GLU A 176 -26.91 11.18 -0.23
CA GLU A 176 -26.04 12.12 -0.92
C GLU A 176 -25.39 13.09 0.08
N ILE A 177 -24.08 13.31 -0.03
CA ILE A 177 -23.33 14.32 0.74
C ILE A 177 -23.29 15.63 -0.04
N CYS A 178 -22.95 15.51 -1.33
CA CYS A 178 -22.89 16.56 -2.35
C CYS A 178 -22.87 15.89 -3.73
N TYR A 179 -22.84 16.70 -4.78
CA TYR A 179 -22.82 16.29 -6.18
C TYR A 179 -21.60 16.86 -6.89
N VAL A 180 -21.01 16.06 -7.79
CA VAL A 180 -19.89 16.45 -8.66
C VAL A 180 -20.32 16.36 -10.13
N LYS A 181 -19.50 16.92 -11.03
CA LYS A 181 -19.84 17.04 -12.45
C LYS A 181 -19.94 15.71 -13.17
N SER A 182 -19.05 14.78 -12.85
CA SER A 182 -18.91 13.54 -13.63
C SER A 182 -18.61 12.31 -12.77
N HIS A 183 -19.00 11.14 -13.29
CA HIS A 183 -18.61 9.86 -12.70
C HIS A 183 -17.11 9.59 -12.85
N THR A 184 -16.44 10.23 -13.82
CA THR A 184 -14.98 10.25 -13.93
C THR A 184 -14.38 10.88 -12.68
N ASP A 185 -14.76 12.12 -12.34
CA ASP A 185 -14.27 12.80 -11.14
C ASP A 185 -14.55 12.01 -9.88
N LEU A 186 -15.76 11.45 -9.76
CA LEU A 186 -16.10 10.59 -8.63
C LEU A 186 -15.18 9.37 -8.54
N LEU A 187 -14.89 8.68 -9.66
CA LEU A 187 -13.95 7.55 -9.63
C LEU A 187 -12.57 7.98 -9.14
N PHE A 188 -12.05 9.10 -9.63
CA PHE A 188 -10.73 9.61 -9.19
C PHE A 188 -10.73 9.96 -7.71
N ILE A 189 -11.78 10.63 -7.21
CA ILE A 189 -11.96 10.90 -5.76
C ILE A 189 -11.99 9.60 -4.95
N GLN A 190 -12.68 8.57 -5.44
CA GLN A 190 -12.72 7.24 -4.80
C GLN A 190 -11.38 6.51 -4.81
N ILE A 191 -10.55 6.70 -5.84
CA ILE A 191 -9.20 6.14 -5.89
C ILE A 191 -8.29 6.83 -4.85
N GLN A 192 -8.40 8.15 -4.69
CA GLN A 192 -7.61 8.91 -3.73
C GLN A 192 -8.07 8.71 -2.28
N GLY A 193 -9.37 8.46 -2.06
CA GLY A 193 -9.95 8.14 -0.74
C GLY A 193 -10.34 9.36 0.11
N SER A 194 -10.00 10.57 -0.33
CA SER A 194 -10.46 11.85 0.25
C SER A 194 -10.64 12.90 -0.85
N ALA A 195 -11.31 14.01 -0.55
CA ALA A 195 -11.40 15.17 -1.44
C ALA A 195 -11.86 16.44 -0.71
N ARG A 196 -11.55 17.59 -1.32
CA ARG A 196 -12.13 18.90 -1.02
C ARG A 196 -13.07 19.30 -2.15
N ILE A 197 -14.35 19.50 -1.83
CA ILE A 197 -15.38 19.91 -2.78
C ILE A 197 -15.67 21.38 -2.52
N LYS A 198 -15.22 22.24 -3.43
CA LYS A 198 -15.53 23.67 -3.43
C LYS A 198 -16.96 23.88 -3.92
N LEU A 199 -17.76 24.56 -3.12
CA LEU A 199 -19.12 24.92 -3.44
C LEU A 199 -19.18 26.34 -4.04
N ASP A 200 -20.27 26.63 -4.76
CA ASP A 200 -20.46 27.92 -5.42
C ASP A 200 -20.60 29.10 -4.42
N ASP A 201 -20.99 28.82 -3.16
CA ASP A 201 -21.05 29.80 -2.07
C ASP A 201 -19.67 30.11 -1.44
N GLY A 202 -18.60 29.51 -1.96
CA GLY A 202 -17.23 29.66 -1.48
C GLY A 202 -16.86 28.74 -0.31
N SER A 203 -17.81 27.98 0.25
CA SER A 203 -17.52 27.00 1.29
C SER A 203 -16.94 25.69 0.74
N THR A 204 -16.26 24.93 1.59
CA THR A 204 -15.63 23.65 1.22
C THR A 204 -16.28 22.50 1.99
N VAL A 205 -16.74 21.47 1.28
CA VAL A 205 -17.09 20.17 1.86
C VAL A 205 -15.88 19.27 1.81
N ARG A 206 -15.39 18.81 2.97
CA ARG A 206 -14.29 17.85 3.04
C ARG A 206 -14.82 16.46 3.33
N ILE A 207 -14.37 15.49 2.55
CA ILE A 207 -14.79 14.10 2.67
C ILE A 207 -13.60 13.16 2.82
N ASN A 208 -13.76 12.15 3.67
CA ASN A 208 -12.81 11.04 3.80
C ASN A 208 -13.54 9.71 3.63
N TYR A 209 -12.76 8.69 3.27
CA TYR A 209 -13.20 7.29 3.23
C TYR A 209 -13.97 6.89 4.50
N ASP A 210 -15.10 6.22 4.33
CA ASP A 210 -15.89 5.60 5.41
C ASP A 210 -16.06 4.09 5.19
N ALA A 211 -16.34 3.66 3.96
CA ALA A 211 -16.55 2.26 3.63
C ALA A 211 -16.37 1.94 2.14
N HIS A 212 -16.41 0.64 1.83
CA HIS A 212 -16.43 0.13 0.46
C HIS A 212 -17.56 -0.88 0.29
N ASN A 213 -17.88 -1.25 -0.96
CA ASN A 213 -18.94 -2.21 -1.31
C ASN A 213 -18.50 -3.69 -1.34
N GLY A 214 -17.27 -4.00 -0.93
CA GLY A 214 -16.78 -5.38 -0.81
C GLY A 214 -16.14 -5.99 -2.06
N TYR A 215 -16.21 -5.31 -3.22
CA TYR A 215 -15.57 -5.81 -4.43
C TYR A 215 -14.09 -5.41 -4.51
N PRO A 216 -13.23 -6.23 -5.13
CA PRO A 216 -11.82 -5.90 -5.32
C PRO A 216 -11.68 -4.71 -6.27
N TYR A 217 -10.67 -3.87 -6.01
CA TYR A 217 -10.31 -2.78 -6.90
C TYR A 217 -9.70 -3.32 -8.19
N THR A 218 -10.23 -2.89 -9.34
CA THR A 218 -9.66 -3.19 -10.66
C THR A 218 -9.06 -1.91 -11.23
N PRO A 219 -7.73 -1.84 -11.47
CA PRO A 219 -7.11 -0.66 -12.06
C PRO A 219 -7.57 -0.47 -13.51
N VAL A 220 -8.31 0.60 -13.79
CA VAL A 220 -8.82 0.91 -15.14
C VAL A 220 -7.69 1.10 -16.17
N GLY A 221 -6.53 1.60 -15.75
CA GLY A 221 -5.35 1.68 -16.63
C GLY A 221 -4.86 0.31 -17.08
N ARG A 222 -4.99 -0.74 -16.26
CA ARG A 222 -4.63 -2.10 -16.66
C ARG A 222 -5.55 -2.61 -17.77
N VAL A 223 -6.85 -2.32 -17.68
CA VAL A 223 -7.83 -2.67 -18.72
C VAL A 223 -7.47 -2.03 -20.07
N LEU A 224 -7.07 -0.76 -20.07
CA LEU A 224 -6.65 -0.07 -21.29
C LEU A 224 -5.40 -0.69 -21.95
N ILE A 225 -4.43 -1.10 -21.12
CA ILE A 225 -3.23 -1.82 -21.60
C ILE A 225 -3.61 -3.17 -22.18
N ASP A 226 -4.41 -3.95 -21.45
CA ASP A 226 -4.79 -5.31 -21.85
C ASP A 226 -5.63 -5.32 -23.14
N ARG A 227 -6.36 -4.24 -23.42
CA ARG A 227 -7.09 -4.03 -24.67
C ARG A 227 -6.26 -3.44 -25.81
N GLY A 228 -4.99 -3.10 -25.58
CA GLY A 228 -4.11 -2.49 -26.58
C GLY A 228 -4.46 -1.04 -26.94
N ILE A 229 -5.27 -0.35 -26.13
CA ILE A 229 -5.74 1.03 -26.40
C ILE A 229 -4.66 2.05 -26.01
N VAL A 230 -3.96 1.81 -24.90
CA VAL A 230 -2.90 2.68 -24.40
C VAL A 230 -1.68 1.82 -24.03
N PRO A 231 -0.50 2.08 -24.60
CA PRO A 231 0.74 1.41 -24.22
C PRO A 231 1.07 1.58 -22.74
N ARG A 232 1.76 0.60 -22.15
CA ARG A 232 2.09 0.59 -20.71
C ARG A 232 2.97 1.78 -20.31
N GLU A 233 3.80 2.24 -21.22
CA GLU A 233 4.79 3.30 -21.10
C GLU A 233 4.12 4.69 -21.08
N GLN A 234 2.98 4.81 -21.77
CA GLN A 234 2.18 6.04 -21.84
C GLN A 234 1.07 6.08 -20.79
N MET A 235 0.97 5.05 -19.94
CA MET A 235 -0.12 4.91 -18.98
C MET A 235 0.08 5.86 -17.80
N SER A 236 -0.76 6.89 -17.73
CA SER A 236 -0.82 7.87 -16.64
C SER A 236 -2.27 8.18 -16.24
N MET A 237 -2.47 8.79 -15.07
CA MET A 237 -3.79 9.23 -14.63
C MET A 237 -4.41 10.26 -15.59
N GLN A 238 -3.57 11.12 -16.16
CA GLN A 238 -3.93 12.11 -17.17
C GLN A 238 -4.38 11.42 -18.47
N ARG A 239 -3.66 10.39 -18.93
CA ARG A 239 -4.04 9.66 -20.14
C ARG A 239 -5.35 8.89 -19.97
N ILE A 240 -5.57 8.28 -18.79
CA ILE A 240 -6.85 7.62 -18.45
C ILE A 240 -8.00 8.63 -18.48
N ARG A 241 -7.80 9.81 -17.88
CA ARG A 241 -8.80 10.87 -17.88
C ARG A 241 -9.11 11.35 -19.30
N ALA A 242 -8.09 11.65 -20.10
CA ALA A 242 -8.26 12.04 -21.50
C ALA A 242 -9.09 11.02 -22.29
N TYR A 243 -8.78 9.72 -22.15
CA TYR A 243 -9.57 8.65 -22.78
C TYR A 243 -11.04 8.62 -22.32
N MET A 244 -11.31 8.88 -21.04
CA MET A 244 -12.68 8.98 -20.52
C MET A 244 -13.40 10.25 -21.00
N ASP A 245 -12.67 11.33 -21.30
CA ASP A 245 -13.25 12.58 -21.77
C ASP A 245 -13.56 12.55 -23.27
N GLU A 246 -12.89 11.68 -24.05
CA GLU A 246 -13.11 11.47 -25.48
C GLU A 246 -14.52 10.90 -25.79
N SER A 247 -15.07 10.05 -24.92
CA SER A 247 -16.41 9.45 -25.12
C SER A 247 -17.07 9.06 -23.80
N PRO A 248 -18.28 9.61 -23.48
CA PRO A 248 -19.02 9.27 -22.27
C PRO A 248 -19.35 7.76 -22.14
N ASP A 249 -19.62 7.09 -23.26
CA ASP A 249 -19.93 5.65 -23.28
C ASP A 249 -18.69 4.82 -22.99
N ASN A 250 -17.54 5.15 -23.59
CA ASN A 250 -16.26 4.50 -23.30
C ASN A 250 -15.88 4.71 -21.83
N ALA A 251 -16.12 5.92 -21.29
CA ALA A 251 -15.88 6.23 -19.91
C ALA A 251 -16.73 5.36 -18.98
N LYS A 252 -18.03 5.23 -19.29
CA LYS A 252 -18.96 4.38 -18.55
C LYS A 252 -18.52 2.92 -18.57
N GLU A 253 -18.20 2.39 -19.75
CA GLU A 253 -17.77 0.99 -19.89
C GLU A 253 -16.48 0.71 -19.13
N LEU A 254 -15.48 1.59 -19.27
CA LEU A 254 -14.18 1.45 -18.61
C LEU A 254 -14.29 1.55 -17.09
N ARG A 255 -14.99 2.58 -16.57
CA ARG A 255 -15.18 2.74 -15.11
C ARG A 255 -15.85 1.52 -14.50
N ARG A 256 -16.86 0.94 -15.17
CA ARG A 256 -17.63 -0.21 -14.66
C ARG A 256 -16.85 -1.52 -14.60
N GLN A 257 -15.68 -1.61 -15.24
CA GLN A 257 -14.73 -2.71 -14.99
C GLN A 257 -14.26 -2.72 -13.53
N ASN A 258 -14.15 -1.54 -12.90
CA ASN A 258 -13.90 -1.43 -11.47
C ASN A 258 -15.19 -1.56 -10.68
N ARG A 259 -15.56 -2.80 -10.32
CA ARG A 259 -16.75 -3.10 -9.50
C ARG A 259 -16.69 -2.51 -8.08
N SER A 260 -15.50 -2.16 -7.59
CA SER A 260 -15.32 -1.52 -6.30
C SER A 260 -15.92 -0.11 -6.27
N TYR A 261 -16.64 0.20 -5.20
CA TYR A 261 -17.25 1.50 -4.95
C TYR A 261 -16.97 1.95 -3.51
N ILE A 262 -16.58 3.21 -3.35
CA ILE A 262 -16.21 3.80 -2.06
C ILE A 262 -17.29 4.77 -1.59
N PHE A 263 -17.65 4.65 -0.32
CA PHE A 263 -18.55 5.55 0.40
C PHE A 263 -17.74 6.45 1.33
N PHE A 264 -18.22 7.67 1.50
CA PHE A 264 -17.52 8.71 2.23
C PHE A 264 -18.25 9.12 3.50
N ARG A 265 -17.57 9.91 4.32
CA ARG A 265 -18.16 10.70 5.39
C ARG A 265 -17.63 12.12 5.30
N GLU A 266 -18.47 13.08 5.62
CA GLU A 266 -18.05 14.46 5.79
C GLU A 266 -17.20 14.60 7.05
N VAL A 267 -16.13 15.37 6.96
CA VAL A 267 -15.20 15.64 8.07
C VAL A 267 -15.10 17.12 8.33
N LYS A 268 -15.10 17.50 9.61
CA LYS A 268 -14.92 18.87 10.05
C LYS A 268 -13.42 19.18 10.12
N LEU A 269 -12.84 19.49 8.97
CA LEU A 269 -11.46 19.94 8.82
C LEU A 269 -11.49 21.32 8.17
N SER A 270 -10.61 22.23 8.62
CA SER A 270 -10.43 23.53 8.00
C SER A 270 -9.73 23.40 6.63
N ASP A 271 -9.66 24.48 5.86
CA ASP A 271 -8.91 24.51 4.60
C ASP A 271 -7.39 24.39 4.80
N GLN A 272 -6.87 24.65 6.00
CA GLN A 272 -5.44 24.53 6.30
C GLN A 272 -5.06 23.14 6.80
N ASP A 273 -6.04 22.32 7.19
CA ASP A 273 -5.79 20.97 7.67
C ASP A 273 -5.49 20.01 6.52
N GLU A 274 -4.69 18.99 6.77
CA GLU A 274 -4.44 17.89 5.84
C GLU A 274 -5.51 16.79 5.96
N ALA A 275 -5.61 15.92 4.94
CA ALA A 275 -6.52 14.77 4.98
C ALA A 275 -6.18 13.84 6.17
N VAL A 276 -7.17 13.09 6.67
CA VAL A 276 -6.96 12.14 7.78
C VAL A 276 -6.78 10.74 7.20
N GLY A 277 -5.63 10.13 7.47
CA GLY A 277 -5.28 8.79 6.98
C GLY A 277 -6.02 7.67 7.72
N ALA A 278 -5.85 6.44 7.26
CA ALA A 278 -6.47 5.25 7.85
C ALA A 278 -6.03 4.96 9.31
N GLN A 279 -4.93 5.55 9.80
CA GLN A 279 -4.58 5.52 11.23
C GLN A 279 -5.52 6.38 12.09
N GLY A 280 -6.30 7.28 11.49
CA GLY A 280 -7.16 8.23 12.18
C GLY A 280 -6.43 9.51 12.61
N VAL A 281 -5.29 9.82 11.99
CA VAL A 281 -4.51 11.03 12.24
C VAL A 281 -4.33 11.86 10.97
N PRO A 282 -4.14 13.19 11.06
CA PRO A 282 -3.82 14.01 9.89
C PRO A 282 -2.54 13.53 9.21
N LEU A 283 -2.58 13.48 7.88
CA LEU A 283 -1.43 13.21 7.04
C LEU A 283 -0.52 14.44 6.98
N THR A 284 0.70 14.24 6.53
CA THR A 284 1.75 15.24 6.40
C THR A 284 2.34 15.10 5.00
N ALA A 285 2.18 16.13 4.18
CA ALA A 285 2.66 16.12 2.80
C ALA A 285 4.16 15.80 2.72
N GLY A 286 4.53 14.80 1.90
CA GLY A 286 5.90 14.34 1.72
C GLY A 286 6.50 13.59 2.93
N ARG A 287 5.71 13.31 3.98
CA ARG A 287 6.14 12.54 5.17
C ARG A 287 5.20 11.40 5.54
N SER A 288 3.97 11.37 5.04
CA SER A 288 3.07 10.24 5.21
C SER A 288 3.12 9.29 4.02
N ILE A 289 3.04 8.00 4.33
CA ILE A 289 2.88 6.95 3.32
C ILE A 289 1.70 6.04 3.65
N ALA A 290 1.03 5.56 2.60
CA ALA A 290 0.16 4.41 2.66
C ALA A 290 0.97 3.13 2.52
N VAL A 291 0.73 2.15 3.37
CA VAL A 291 1.43 0.85 3.37
C VAL A 291 0.44 -0.31 3.39
N ASP A 292 0.94 -1.54 3.19
CA ASP A 292 0.10 -2.73 3.36
C ASP A 292 -0.27 -2.94 4.83
N LYS A 293 -1.54 -2.69 5.15
CA LYS A 293 -2.08 -2.87 6.51
C LYS A 293 -1.97 -4.31 6.99
N ALA A 294 -1.88 -5.32 6.13
CA ALA A 294 -1.73 -6.71 6.60
C ALA A 294 -0.35 -6.94 7.25
N LEU A 295 0.69 -6.31 6.72
CA LEU A 295 2.08 -6.55 7.11
C LEU A 295 2.57 -5.53 8.15
N HIS A 296 2.24 -4.26 7.95
CA HIS A 296 2.83 -3.15 8.69
C HIS A 296 1.91 -2.62 9.80
N VAL A 297 2.54 -2.07 10.84
CA VAL A 297 1.84 -1.34 11.92
C VAL A 297 1.87 0.14 11.60
N TYR A 298 0.75 0.85 11.78
CA TYR A 298 0.75 2.30 11.58
C TYR A 298 1.67 3.00 12.58
N GLY A 299 2.30 4.09 12.14
CA GLY A 299 3.37 4.80 12.85
C GLY A 299 4.77 4.27 12.57
N THR A 300 4.92 3.14 11.89
CA THR A 300 6.25 2.61 11.54
C THR A 300 6.98 3.60 10.63
N PRO A 301 8.21 4.05 10.98
CA PRO A 301 9.00 4.90 10.11
C PRO A 301 9.70 4.09 9.01
N PHE A 302 9.70 4.63 7.80
CA PHE A 302 10.41 4.10 6.64
C PHE A 302 11.23 5.21 5.99
N PHE A 303 12.53 4.99 5.82
CA PHE A 303 13.35 5.81 4.95
C PHE A 303 13.25 5.28 3.53
N ILE A 304 12.76 6.13 2.62
CA ILE A 304 12.57 5.81 1.21
C ILE A 304 13.67 6.50 0.41
N GLU A 305 14.41 5.70 -0.34
CA GLU A 305 15.51 6.14 -1.19
C GLU A 305 15.23 5.75 -2.64
N GLY A 306 15.35 6.71 -3.56
CA GLY A 306 15.27 6.44 -4.98
C GLY A 306 15.45 7.68 -5.82
N THR A 307 15.20 7.54 -7.11
CA THR A 307 15.23 8.64 -8.07
C THR A 307 13.81 8.81 -8.62
N LEU A 308 13.18 9.94 -8.33
CA LEU A 308 11.76 10.18 -8.61
C LEU A 308 11.56 11.43 -9.48
N PRO A 309 10.56 11.47 -10.36
CA PRO A 309 10.24 12.62 -11.20
C PRO A 309 9.41 13.66 -10.43
N ILE A 310 10.03 14.30 -9.42
CA ILE A 310 9.35 15.28 -8.56
C ILE A 310 9.17 16.62 -9.29
N GLU A 311 10.25 17.15 -9.87
CA GLU A 311 10.27 18.49 -10.48
C GLU A 311 9.61 18.50 -11.86
N SER A 312 9.93 17.52 -12.72
CA SER A 312 9.32 17.36 -14.05
C SER A 312 9.10 15.88 -14.38
N GLU A 313 8.47 15.54 -15.51
CA GLU A 313 8.27 14.14 -15.91
C GLU A 313 9.58 13.40 -16.18
N GLN A 314 10.60 14.13 -16.64
CA GLN A 314 11.92 13.60 -16.97
C GLN A 314 12.95 13.80 -15.85
N SER A 315 12.58 14.48 -14.76
CA SER A 315 13.53 14.78 -13.69
C SER A 315 13.99 13.51 -12.99
N GLN A 316 15.29 13.44 -12.74
CA GLN A 316 15.90 12.37 -11.95
C GLN A 316 16.20 12.91 -10.55
N THR A 317 15.15 13.38 -9.86
CA THR A 317 15.29 14.03 -8.56
C THR A 317 15.63 12.98 -7.50
N ALA A 318 16.76 13.12 -6.82
CA ALA A 318 17.11 12.26 -5.70
C ALA A 318 16.06 12.42 -4.58
N PHE A 319 15.42 11.33 -4.21
CA PHE A 319 14.41 11.28 -3.17
C PHE A 319 14.92 10.41 -2.02
N ARG A 320 15.20 11.04 -0.88
CA ARG A 320 15.78 10.39 0.30
C ARG A 320 15.11 10.98 1.53
N ARG A 321 14.06 10.34 2.02
CA ARG A 321 13.21 10.91 3.09
C ARG A 321 12.76 9.85 4.08
N LEU A 322 12.84 10.18 5.36
CA LEU A 322 12.15 9.46 6.42
C LEU A 322 10.66 9.82 6.41
N MET A 323 9.83 8.80 6.29
CA MET A 323 8.38 8.89 6.18
C MET A 323 7.72 7.97 7.21
N VAL A 324 6.42 8.16 7.46
CA VAL A 324 5.67 7.45 8.50
C VAL A 324 4.45 6.78 7.89
N ALA A 325 4.28 5.49 8.19
CA ALA A 325 3.12 4.72 7.77
C ALA A 325 1.84 5.18 8.49
N GLN A 326 1.09 6.10 7.90
CA GLN A 326 -0.11 6.71 8.51
C GLN A 326 -1.40 6.34 7.79
N ASP A 327 -1.28 5.63 6.66
CA ASP A 327 -2.40 5.32 5.80
C ASP A 327 -2.31 3.90 5.21
N THR A 328 -3.34 3.48 4.49
CA THR A 328 -3.34 2.25 3.71
C THR A 328 -4.25 2.37 2.49
N GLY A 329 -3.91 1.67 1.42
CA GLY A 329 -4.75 1.55 0.23
C GLY A 329 -4.97 0.09 -0.14
N SER A 330 -6.12 -0.23 -0.74
CA SER A 330 -6.44 -1.60 -1.15
C SER A 330 -5.43 -2.15 -2.17
N ALA A 331 -4.92 -1.29 -3.07
CA ALA A 331 -3.89 -1.58 -4.06
C ALA A 331 -2.45 -1.54 -3.53
N ILE A 332 -2.25 -1.20 -2.25
CA ILE A 332 -0.95 -1.15 -1.60
C ILE A 332 -0.75 -2.49 -0.89
N VAL A 333 -0.06 -3.40 -1.58
CA VAL A 333 0.15 -4.79 -1.15
C VAL A 333 1.62 -5.13 -1.24
N GLY A 334 2.18 -5.70 -0.17
CA GLY A 334 3.56 -6.19 -0.11
C GLY A 334 4.46 -5.45 0.88
N PRO A 335 5.60 -6.06 1.24
CA PRO A 335 6.44 -5.60 2.36
C PRO A 335 7.22 -4.31 2.05
N ALA A 336 7.58 -4.07 0.78
CA ALA A 336 8.26 -2.86 0.32
C ALA A 336 7.44 -2.15 -0.77
N ARG A 337 6.18 -1.84 -0.46
CA ARG A 337 5.25 -1.11 -1.32
C ARG A 337 4.66 0.06 -0.55
N ALA A 338 4.79 1.27 -1.08
CA ALA A 338 4.20 2.46 -0.46
C ALA A 338 3.61 3.45 -1.46
N ASP A 339 2.56 4.15 -1.04
CA ASP A 339 2.02 5.31 -1.74
C ASP A 339 2.40 6.58 -0.98
N ILE A 340 3.06 7.53 -1.64
CA ILE A 340 3.53 8.76 -1.01
C ILE A 340 2.44 9.83 -1.06
N TYR A 341 2.09 10.39 0.09
CA TYR A 341 1.13 11.49 0.15
C TYR A 341 1.81 12.82 -0.20
N PHE A 342 1.31 13.52 -1.21
CA PHE A 342 1.89 14.81 -1.66
C PHE A 342 1.14 16.06 -1.17
N GLY A 343 0.10 15.91 -0.35
CA GLY A 343 -0.74 17.03 0.08
C GLY A 343 -2.00 17.16 -0.78
N ALA A 344 -2.55 18.38 -0.83
CA ALA A 344 -3.80 18.67 -1.55
C ALA A 344 -3.59 19.50 -2.82
N GLY A 345 -4.51 19.38 -3.77
CA GLY A 345 -4.62 20.26 -4.93
C GLY A 345 -3.87 19.81 -6.17
N VAL A 346 -3.85 20.68 -7.18
CA VAL A 346 -3.43 20.36 -8.55
C VAL A 346 -1.94 20.00 -8.64
N GLU A 347 -1.07 20.73 -7.96
CA GLU A 347 0.38 20.45 -7.98
C GLU A 347 0.71 19.11 -7.32
N ALA A 348 0.09 18.81 -6.18
CA ALA A 348 0.19 17.49 -5.55
C ALA A 348 -0.30 16.37 -6.49
N GLY A 349 -1.38 16.62 -7.24
CA GLY A 349 -1.90 15.72 -8.27
C GLY A 349 -0.96 15.50 -9.44
N LYS A 350 -0.28 16.56 -9.92
CA LYS A 350 0.74 16.44 -10.97
C LYS A 350 1.94 15.62 -10.52
N VAL A 351 2.46 15.88 -9.32
CA VAL A 351 3.60 15.12 -8.78
C VAL A 351 3.20 13.66 -8.57
N SER A 352 2.15 13.39 -7.79
CA SER A 352 1.70 12.03 -7.48
C SER A 352 1.38 11.20 -8.73
N GLY A 353 0.73 11.78 -9.74
CA GLY A 353 0.36 11.09 -10.98
C GLY A 353 1.54 10.61 -11.83
N ARG A 354 2.74 11.17 -11.63
CA ARG A 354 3.98 10.75 -12.31
C ARG A 354 4.66 9.57 -11.62
N LEU A 355 4.33 9.28 -10.36
CA LEU A 355 5.08 8.29 -9.58
C LEU A 355 4.66 6.85 -9.91
N LYS A 356 5.60 6.11 -10.49
CA LYS A 356 5.56 4.66 -10.69
C LYS A 356 6.99 4.10 -10.74
N HIS A 357 7.69 4.14 -9.60
CA HIS A 357 9.15 3.96 -9.58
C HIS A 357 9.62 2.92 -8.57
N PRO A 358 10.72 2.19 -8.88
CA PRO A 358 11.42 1.42 -7.86
C PRO A 358 12.04 2.35 -6.82
N ALA A 359 12.08 1.90 -5.56
CA ALA A 359 12.75 2.60 -4.47
C ALA A 359 13.28 1.60 -3.44
N ARG A 360 14.40 1.93 -2.79
CA ARG A 360 14.91 1.17 -1.65
C ARG A 360 14.16 1.61 -0.38
N PHE A 361 13.77 0.61 0.41
CA PHE A 361 13.06 0.81 1.68
C PHE A 361 13.98 0.43 2.83
N VAL A 362 14.12 1.34 3.79
CA VAL A 362 14.73 1.04 5.08
C VAL A 362 13.66 1.24 6.15
N MET A 363 13.27 0.15 6.79
CA MET A 363 12.32 0.17 7.89
C MET A 363 13.06 0.44 9.20
N LEU A 364 12.54 1.35 10.02
CA LEU A 364 13.06 1.59 11.36
C LEU A 364 12.29 0.75 12.38
N ILE A 365 12.96 -0.27 12.93
CA ILE A 365 12.38 -1.13 13.96
C ILE A 365 12.74 -0.60 15.36
N PRO A 366 11.82 -0.61 16.34
CA PRO A 366 12.15 -0.21 17.70
C PRO A 366 13.26 -1.09 18.31
N LYS A 367 14.23 -0.50 18.99
CA LYS A 367 15.31 -1.24 19.67
C LYS A 367 14.82 -2.23 20.74
N SER A 368 13.61 -2.06 21.26
CA SER A 368 12.99 -3.04 22.18
C SER A 368 12.74 -4.41 21.54
N LEU A 369 12.75 -4.47 20.20
CA LEU A 369 12.71 -5.71 19.44
C LEU A 369 14.10 -6.31 19.18
N ASP A 370 15.20 -5.65 19.53
CA ASP A 370 16.54 -6.24 19.35
C ASP A 370 16.73 -7.42 20.32
N PRO A 371 16.94 -8.66 19.81
CA PRO A 371 17.14 -9.83 20.66
C PRO A 371 18.40 -9.72 21.52
N VAL A 372 19.43 -9.00 21.06
CA VAL A 372 20.69 -8.81 21.80
C VAL A 372 20.50 -7.84 22.96
N ALA A 373 19.85 -6.69 22.71
CA ALA A 373 19.52 -5.73 23.77
C ALA A 373 18.58 -6.31 24.82
N ARG A 374 17.59 -7.11 24.39
CA ARG A 374 16.66 -7.79 25.30
C ARG A 374 17.33 -8.92 26.09
N GLY A 375 18.26 -9.66 25.49
CA GLY A 375 19.06 -10.68 26.18
C GLY A 375 19.85 -10.12 27.36
N LYS A 376 20.34 -8.87 27.28
CA LYS A 376 21.05 -8.19 28.39
C LYS A 376 20.16 -7.86 29.59
N THR A 377 18.85 -7.78 29.40
CA THR A 377 17.86 -7.41 30.44
C THR A 377 16.97 -8.58 30.86
N MET A 378 17.12 -9.75 30.23
CA MET A 378 16.48 -10.97 30.71
C MET A 378 17.14 -11.39 32.02
N LEU A 379 16.36 -11.43 33.09
CA LEU A 379 16.76 -12.08 34.32
C LEU A 379 17.07 -13.54 34.01
N LEU A 380 18.30 -13.97 34.29
CA LEU A 380 18.68 -15.37 34.19
C LEU A 380 17.71 -16.20 35.05
N PRO A 381 17.26 -17.38 34.57
CA PRO A 381 16.49 -18.30 35.40
C PRO A 381 17.22 -18.53 36.72
N GLN A 382 16.53 -18.49 37.85
CA GLN A 382 17.15 -18.85 39.12
C GLN A 382 17.72 -20.26 39.01
N ASP A 383 18.90 -20.47 39.61
CA ASP A 383 19.52 -21.79 39.68
C ASP A 383 18.49 -22.84 40.10
N ARG A 384 18.43 -23.94 39.35
CA ARG A 384 17.51 -25.05 39.66
C ARG A 384 17.74 -25.44 41.13
N PRO A 385 16.68 -25.74 41.91
CA PRO A 385 16.79 -26.15 43.31
C PRO A 385 17.81 -27.28 43.52
N SER A 386 17.97 -28.16 42.53
CA SER A 386 18.95 -29.25 42.51
C SER A 386 20.40 -28.77 42.66
N ALA A 387 20.78 -27.59 42.19
CA ALA A 387 22.15 -27.07 42.33
C ALA A 387 22.43 -26.56 43.76
N LYS A 388 21.43 -26.02 44.45
CA LYS A 388 21.52 -25.69 45.89
C LYS A 388 21.50 -26.96 46.75
N ILE A 389 20.66 -27.93 46.41
CA ILE A 389 20.56 -29.21 47.12
C ILE A 389 21.83 -30.05 46.94
N ALA A 390 22.43 -30.09 45.74
CA ALA A 390 23.69 -30.79 45.47
C ALA A 390 24.89 -30.17 46.22
N LYS A 391 24.87 -28.87 46.51
CA LYS A 391 25.85 -28.21 47.39
C LYS A 391 25.62 -28.53 48.87
N LEU A 392 24.38 -28.81 49.28
CA LEU A 392 24.02 -29.15 50.66
C LEU A 392 24.19 -30.65 50.96
N PHE A 393 24.16 -31.51 49.94
CA PHE A 393 24.35 -32.95 50.06
C PHE A 393 25.32 -33.46 48.98
N PRO A 394 26.63 -33.44 49.23
CA PRO A 394 27.61 -34.06 48.34
C PRO A 394 27.35 -35.56 48.29
N GLN A 395 27.01 -36.10 47.13
CA GLN A 395 26.95 -37.56 46.96
C GLN A 395 28.38 -38.12 47.01
N LYS A 396 28.68 -38.96 48.00
CA LYS A 396 29.88 -39.80 47.98
C LYS A 396 29.78 -40.76 46.80
N GLU A 397 30.75 -40.70 45.89
CA GLU A 397 30.91 -41.63 44.78
C GLU A 397 30.96 -43.07 45.32
N GLN A 398 30.00 -43.90 44.89
CA GLN A 398 30.12 -45.34 44.97
C GLN A 398 30.93 -45.83 43.77
N ALA A 399 32.04 -46.50 44.05
CA ALA A 399 32.96 -47.07 43.06
C ALA A 399 32.25 -48.10 42.17
N LYS A 400 32.39 -47.96 40.85
CA LYS A 400 32.01 -48.99 39.87
C LYS A 400 33.21 -49.90 39.56
N GLU A 401 32.99 -51.21 39.68
CA GLU A 401 33.91 -52.28 39.29
C GLU A 401 34.16 -52.33 37.75
N PRO A 402 35.29 -52.89 37.29
CA PRO A 402 35.69 -52.88 35.89
C PRO A 402 35.15 -54.09 35.09
N PRO A 403 34.96 -53.97 33.76
CA PRO A 403 34.55 -55.09 32.91
C PRO A 403 35.75 -55.93 32.40
N LYS A 404 35.55 -57.25 32.27
CA LYS A 404 36.48 -58.25 31.70
C LYS A 404 36.22 -58.44 30.18
N ASP A 405 37.30 -58.66 29.42
CA ASP A 405 37.31 -58.78 27.96
C ASP A 405 37.05 -60.21 27.39
N ALA A 406 36.52 -60.17 26.15
CA ALA A 406 36.69 -61.05 24.98
C ALA A 406 35.99 -62.43 24.85
N VAL A 407 35.31 -62.67 23.70
CA VAL A 407 35.76 -63.53 22.56
C VAL A 407 34.92 -63.27 21.26
N LYS A 408 35.63 -62.99 20.15
CA LYS A 408 35.43 -63.15 18.66
C LYS A 408 34.04 -63.21 17.99
N PRO A 409 33.96 -62.72 16.73
CA PRO A 409 33.78 -63.66 15.61
C PRO A 409 34.61 -63.38 14.33
N GLU A 410 34.84 -64.45 13.56
CA GLU A 410 35.24 -64.47 12.12
C GLU A 410 34.03 -64.03 11.25
N SER A 411 34.14 -63.53 10.01
CA SER A 411 34.95 -63.94 8.87
C SER A 411 34.96 -62.82 7.81
N GLY A 412 35.98 -62.81 6.94
CA GLY A 412 36.26 -61.70 6.04
C GLY A 412 35.37 -61.58 4.81
N LYS A 413 35.38 -60.37 4.21
CA LYS A 413 35.66 -60.15 2.78
C LYS A 413 35.86 -58.66 2.44
N SER A 414 36.85 -58.45 1.58
CA SER A 414 37.04 -57.44 0.53
C SER A 414 37.16 -55.94 0.85
N ASP A 415 38.41 -55.50 0.70
CA ASP A 415 38.87 -54.46 -0.23
C ASP A 415 38.83 -52.96 0.14
N LYS A 416 40.02 -52.58 0.62
CA LYS A 416 40.73 -51.30 0.56
C LYS A 416 40.50 -50.48 -0.71
N LEU A 417 40.41 -49.16 -0.54
CA LEU A 417 41.38 -48.25 -1.15
C LEU A 417 41.64 -47.03 -0.26
N THR A 418 42.90 -46.85 0.11
CA THR A 418 43.48 -45.81 0.98
C THR A 418 43.70 -44.50 0.20
N PRO A 419 43.70 -43.32 0.88
CA PRO A 419 44.07 -42.04 0.28
C PRO A 419 45.52 -41.59 0.57
N ALA A 420 45.91 -40.51 -0.11
CA ALA A 420 47.05 -39.56 0.12
C ALA A 420 48.22 -39.66 -0.88
N PRO A 421 49.07 -38.61 -1.04
CA PRO A 421 48.83 -37.15 -0.99
C PRO A 421 49.38 -36.43 -2.26
N GLN A 422 48.98 -35.17 -2.52
CA GLN A 422 49.61 -34.34 -3.57
C GLN A 422 50.36 -33.14 -2.97
N ALA A 423 51.64 -33.05 -3.33
CA ALA A 423 52.51 -31.89 -3.15
C ALA A 423 52.82 -31.26 -4.52
N ALA A 424 53.09 -29.95 -4.48
CA ALA A 424 53.30 -29.01 -5.56
C ALA A 424 54.51 -29.29 -6.47
N VAL A 425 54.44 -28.89 -7.75
CA VAL A 425 55.56 -28.38 -8.57
C VAL A 425 55.03 -27.45 -9.69
N THR A 426 55.67 -26.30 -9.88
CA THR A 426 55.55 -25.32 -10.98
C THR A 426 56.16 -25.82 -12.30
N PRO A 427 55.93 -25.18 -13.46
CA PRO A 427 57.02 -24.37 -14.01
C PRO A 427 56.62 -23.10 -14.80
N LYS A 428 57.68 -22.33 -15.07
CA LYS A 428 57.82 -20.96 -15.61
C LYS A 428 57.68 -20.80 -17.14
N ASP A 429 57.40 -19.54 -17.50
CA ASP A 429 57.90 -18.68 -18.60
C ASP A 429 57.86 -19.14 -20.08
N GLN A 430 57.23 -18.31 -20.95
CA GLN A 430 57.95 -17.46 -21.92
C GLN A 430 57.04 -16.44 -22.65
N LYS A 431 57.68 -15.33 -23.06
CA LYS A 431 57.17 -14.10 -23.69
C LYS A 431 56.84 -14.28 -25.18
N ASP A 432 55.96 -13.45 -25.76
CA ASP A 432 56.34 -12.24 -26.53
C ASP A 432 55.18 -11.65 -27.38
N ALA A 433 55.30 -10.35 -27.64
CA ALA A 433 54.73 -9.54 -28.73
C ALA A 433 53.25 -9.01 -28.70
N LYS A 434 53.15 -7.70 -28.43
CA LYS A 434 52.30 -6.69 -29.13
C LYS A 434 53.16 -6.05 -30.25
N PRO A 435 52.67 -5.26 -31.26
CA PRO A 435 51.59 -4.25 -31.18
C PRO A 435 50.79 -3.97 -32.50
N GLY A 436 49.89 -2.97 -32.46
CA GLY A 436 49.40 -2.19 -33.63
C GLY A 436 47.87 -2.10 -33.71
N ASP A 437 47.23 -0.98 -33.36
CA ASP A 437 46.94 0.23 -34.19
C ASP A 437 46.17 -0.13 -35.49
N LYS A 438 45.09 0.52 -35.95
CA LYS A 438 44.35 1.75 -35.60
C LYS A 438 43.02 1.74 -36.41
N PRO A 439 42.12 2.73 -36.24
CA PRO A 439 40.77 2.78 -36.79
C PRO A 439 40.66 3.61 -38.09
N ALA A 440 39.57 3.41 -38.84
CA ALA A 440 38.92 4.28 -39.84
C ALA A 440 37.88 3.39 -40.58
N ASP A 441 36.75 3.83 -41.13
CA ASP A 441 36.30 5.17 -41.47
C ASP A 441 34.77 5.17 -41.69
N ALA A 442 34.24 6.38 -41.81
CA ALA A 442 32.87 6.73 -42.18
C ALA A 442 32.37 6.08 -43.48
N SER A 443 31.04 6.01 -43.65
CA SER A 443 30.35 6.78 -44.70
C SER A 443 28.90 6.34 -44.96
N VAL A 444 28.06 7.38 -45.12
CA VAL A 444 27.02 7.54 -46.13
C VAL A 444 25.62 6.95 -45.90
N ALA A 445 24.69 7.91 -45.93
CA ALA A 445 23.26 7.81 -46.07
C ALA A 445 22.80 6.92 -47.23
N LYS A 446 21.66 6.26 -47.04
CA LYS A 446 20.79 5.88 -48.15
C LYS A 446 19.33 6.04 -47.76
N GLU A 447 18.75 7.03 -48.38
CA GLU A 447 17.33 7.29 -48.55
C GLU A 447 16.76 6.23 -49.51
N ALA A 448 15.66 5.57 -49.12
CA ALA A 448 14.75 4.80 -50.00
C ALA A 448 13.46 4.55 -49.21
N ALA A 449 12.41 5.34 -49.45
CA ALA A 449 11.34 5.06 -50.42
C ALA A 449 10.16 4.29 -49.79
N LEU A 450 9.01 4.97 -49.77
CA LEU A 450 7.66 4.49 -49.45
C LEU A 450 7.26 3.29 -50.32
N PRO A 451 6.31 2.47 -49.83
CA PRO A 451 5.26 1.97 -50.72
C PRO A 451 3.85 2.36 -50.24
N ALA A 452 3.14 2.93 -51.22
CA ALA A 452 1.72 3.01 -51.50
C ALA A 452 0.70 2.25 -50.60
N VAL A 453 -0.25 3.04 -50.06
CA VAL A 453 -1.71 3.05 -50.31
C VAL A 453 -2.44 1.72 -50.63
N ALA A 454 -3.27 1.34 -49.65
CA ALA A 454 -4.64 0.75 -49.69
C ALA A 454 -4.81 -0.76 -50.05
N PRO A 455 -5.87 -1.44 -49.53
CA PRO A 455 -7.25 -1.10 -49.89
C PRO A 455 -8.21 -0.90 -48.71
N LEU A 456 -9.15 0.00 -48.96
CA LEU A 456 -10.46 0.15 -48.30
C LEU A 456 -11.17 -1.20 -48.21
N LEU A 457 -11.77 -1.50 -47.06
CA LEU A 457 -12.79 -2.54 -46.91
C LEU A 457 -14.13 -1.88 -46.50
N PRO A 458 -15.26 -2.47 -46.93
CA PRO A 458 -16.38 -1.73 -47.50
C PRO A 458 -17.46 -1.34 -46.48
N GLU A 459 -18.15 -0.22 -46.72
CA GLU A 459 -19.41 0.09 -46.06
C GLU A 459 -20.60 -0.73 -46.60
N ALA A 460 -21.29 -1.33 -45.63
CA ALA A 460 -22.71 -1.63 -45.47
C ALA A 460 -23.53 -2.33 -46.59
N ARG A 461 -24.18 -3.43 -46.16
CA ARG A 461 -25.57 -3.71 -46.58
C ARG A 461 -26.49 -3.95 -45.37
N PRO A 462 -27.74 -3.44 -45.40
CA PRO A 462 -28.66 -3.44 -44.27
C PRO A 462 -29.60 -4.66 -44.29
N LYS A 463 -30.18 -4.98 -43.10
CA LYS A 463 -31.50 -5.61 -42.81
C LYS A 463 -31.40 -6.39 -41.47
N ALA A 464 -32.36 -6.44 -40.55
CA ALA A 464 -33.77 -6.08 -40.56
C ALA A 464 -34.24 -5.73 -39.12
N ALA A 465 -35.23 -4.85 -39.01
CA ALA A 465 -35.90 -4.52 -37.75
C ALA A 465 -36.75 -5.71 -37.25
N PRO A 466 -36.74 -6.04 -35.94
CA PRO A 466 -37.79 -6.84 -35.34
C PRO A 466 -39.00 -5.96 -34.98
N GLN A 467 -40.16 -6.45 -35.42
CA GLN A 467 -41.45 -5.79 -35.36
C GLN A 467 -41.91 -5.38 -33.95
N ILE A 468 -42.51 -4.19 -33.90
CA ILE A 468 -43.29 -3.66 -32.80
C ILE A 468 -44.53 -4.54 -32.59
N LYS A 469 -44.57 -5.32 -31.51
CA LYS A 469 -45.84 -5.83 -30.95
C LYS A 469 -46.41 -4.80 -29.96
N LYS A 470 -47.31 -3.94 -30.47
CA LYS A 470 -48.21 -3.10 -29.67
C LYS A 470 -49.11 -4.01 -28.80
N LYS A 471 -48.77 -4.18 -27.52
CA LYS A 471 -49.76 -4.62 -26.52
C LYS A 471 -50.56 -3.42 -26.04
N ARG A 472 -51.78 -3.28 -26.55
CA ARG A 472 -52.86 -2.47 -25.96
C ARG A 472 -53.02 -2.91 -24.50
N ARG A 473 -52.68 -2.05 -23.53
CA ARG A 473 -53.24 -2.15 -22.18
C ARG A 473 -54.31 -1.07 -22.04
N VAL A 474 -55.54 -1.56 -22.06
CA VAL A 474 -56.77 -0.84 -21.77
C VAL A 474 -56.66 -0.20 -20.38
N GLY A 475 -56.99 1.08 -20.31
CA GLY A 475 -57.15 1.79 -19.05
C GLY A 475 -58.33 1.25 -18.27
N SER A 476 -58.11 0.93 -17.00
CA SER A 476 -59.16 0.82 -15.99
C SER A 476 -59.01 2.01 -15.05
N ARG A 477 -59.97 2.93 -15.15
CA ARG A 477 -60.25 3.92 -14.12
C ARG A 477 -60.75 3.17 -12.89
N HIS A 478 -60.11 3.38 -11.74
CA HIS A 478 -60.76 3.18 -10.44
C HIS A 478 -60.84 4.54 -9.75
N ARG A 479 -62.07 5.06 -9.68
CA ARG A 479 -62.48 6.13 -8.77
C ARG A 479 -62.80 5.51 -7.41
N GLY A 480 -62.40 6.21 -6.36
CA GLY A 480 -63.11 6.28 -5.07
C GLY A 480 -62.94 5.07 -4.15
N HIS A 481 -62.38 5.29 -2.96
CA HIS A 481 -63.19 5.57 -1.77
C HIS A 481 -62.31 6.09 -0.63
N ARG A 482 -62.69 7.26 -0.12
CA ARG A 482 -62.34 7.78 1.21
C ARG A 482 -62.84 6.80 2.27
N TRP A 483 -62.04 6.53 3.30
CA TRP A 483 -62.54 6.29 4.66
C TRP A 483 -61.58 6.89 5.69
N TRP A 484 -62.18 7.57 6.66
CA TRP A 484 -61.58 8.20 7.83
C TRP A 484 -61.15 7.15 8.87
N ARG A 485 -59.99 7.34 9.49
CA ARG A 485 -59.79 7.47 10.96
C ARG A 485 -58.32 7.67 11.29
#